data_AF-A0A8J6NW45-F1
#
_entry.id   AF-A0A8J6NW45-F1
#
_cell.length_a   1.000
_cell.length_b   1.000
_cell.length_c   1.000
_cell.angle_alpha   90.00
_cell.angle_beta   90.00
_cell.angle_gamma   90.00
#
_symmetry.space_group_name_H-M   'P 1'
#
loop_
_entity.id
_entity.type
_entity.pdbx_description
1 polymer ?
#
loop_
_entity_poly.entity_id
_entity_poly.type
_entity_poly.pdbx_seq_one_letter_code
_entity_poly.pdbx_strand_id
1 'polypeptide(L)'
;MPFYLKELDIVPQVAGLQSVLIVPCRFCPAASLAVREKKPYIELFRKFLRTEAYELFIRALKRRLEDEGLKTAVFDSKLPHHFVACMWTSGRRRKLAKHAAKFEGVVVLGCEATVEIVRDAIRSNDCRVIEGMENEGIMNVVPTISFPFNISLVVEGITSVKEKSQI
;
A
#
# COMPACT_ATOMS: atom_id res chain seq x y z
N MET A 1 5.64 14.68 3.56
CA MET A 1 6.75 13.75 3.30
C MET A 1 6.23 12.32 3.36
N PRO A 2 6.17 11.60 2.24
CA PRO A 2 5.85 10.17 2.22
C PRO A 2 7.01 9.32 2.77
N PHE A 3 6.70 8.09 3.20
CA PHE A 3 7.73 7.07 3.39
C PHE A 3 8.20 6.52 2.05
N TYR A 4 9.50 6.24 1.94
CA TYR A 4 10.13 5.56 0.82
C TYR A 4 10.07 4.06 1.04
N LEU A 5 9.16 3.42 0.31
CA LEU A 5 8.79 2.02 0.48
C LEU A 5 9.28 1.18 -0.70
N LYS A 6 9.74 -0.04 -0.39
CA LYS A 6 10.03 -1.08 -1.37
C LYS A 6 9.11 -2.27 -1.19
N GLU A 7 8.72 -2.90 -2.29
CA GLU A 7 7.98 -4.16 -2.28
C GLU A 7 8.83 -5.29 -1.72
N LEU A 8 8.20 -6.12 -0.88
CA LEU A 8 8.76 -7.38 -0.43
C LEU A 8 8.27 -8.51 -1.32
N ASP A 9 9.08 -9.56 -1.48
CA ASP A 9 8.58 -10.80 -2.07
C ASP A 9 7.71 -11.55 -1.04
N ILE A 10 6.40 -11.46 -1.23
CA ILE A 10 5.43 -12.02 -0.29
C ILE A 10 5.02 -13.45 -0.61
N VAL A 11 5.39 -14.00 -1.79
CA VAL A 11 5.00 -15.37 -2.18
C VAL A 11 5.39 -16.41 -1.12
N PRO A 12 6.63 -16.39 -0.57
CA PRO A 12 6.99 -17.29 0.53
C PRO A 12 6.16 -17.05 1.80
N GLN A 13 5.73 -15.82 2.05
CA GLN A 13 5.00 -15.44 3.26
C GLN A 13 3.53 -15.85 3.22
N VAL A 14 2.93 -15.92 2.03
CA VAL A 14 1.56 -16.41 1.81
C VAL A 14 1.47 -17.92 1.62
N ALA A 15 2.61 -18.62 1.59
CA ALA A 15 2.65 -20.06 1.41
C ALA A 15 1.81 -20.77 2.48
N GLY A 16 0.99 -21.73 2.04
CA GLY A 16 0.06 -22.47 2.89
C GLY A 16 -1.28 -21.78 3.15
N LEU A 17 -1.48 -20.53 2.72
CA LEU A 17 -2.78 -19.87 2.75
C LEU A 17 -3.59 -20.20 1.48
N GLN A 18 -4.90 -20.31 1.62
CA GLN A 18 -5.84 -20.50 0.52
C GLN A 18 -6.44 -19.18 0.04
N SER A 19 -6.41 -18.13 0.88
CA SER A 19 -7.04 -16.86 0.54
C SER A 19 -6.40 -15.65 1.22
N VAL A 20 -6.25 -14.57 0.46
CA VAL A 20 -5.64 -13.32 0.94
C VAL A 20 -6.40 -12.07 0.50
N LEU A 21 -6.54 -11.11 1.41
CA LEU A 21 -7.07 -9.78 1.13
C LEU A 21 -5.92 -8.76 1.04
N ILE A 22 -5.78 -8.10 -0.10
CA ILE A 22 -4.81 -7.02 -0.30
C ILE A 22 -5.40 -5.71 0.23
N VAL A 23 -4.68 -5.01 1.10
CA VAL A 23 -5.06 -3.74 1.71
C VAL A 23 -4.09 -2.65 1.26
N PRO A 24 -4.43 -1.87 0.22
CA PRO A 24 -3.56 -0.83 -0.30
C PRO A 24 -3.73 0.51 0.42
N CYS A 25 -2.62 1.07 0.90
CA CYS A 25 -2.45 2.50 1.13
C CYS A 25 -2.04 3.15 -0.21
N ARG A 26 -2.75 4.18 -0.65
CA ARG A 26 -2.54 4.87 -1.94
C ARG A 26 -1.79 6.19 -1.81
N PHE A 27 -1.06 6.35 -0.72
CA PHE A 27 -0.28 7.55 -0.44
C PHE A 27 1.22 7.26 -0.54
N CYS A 28 1.86 6.75 0.53
CA CYS A 28 3.30 6.49 0.54
C CYS A 28 3.75 5.45 -0.51
N PRO A 29 3.07 4.29 -0.68
CA PRO A 29 3.44 3.33 -1.71
C PRO A 29 3.34 3.89 -3.12
N ALA A 30 2.27 4.64 -3.38
CA ALA A 30 2.02 5.25 -4.68
C ALA A 30 3.08 6.30 -5.02
N ALA A 31 3.49 7.11 -4.03
CA ALA A 31 4.57 8.09 -4.19
C ALA A 31 5.92 7.40 -4.41
N SER A 32 6.22 6.35 -3.63
CA SER A 32 7.47 5.58 -3.75
C SER A 32 7.61 4.94 -5.12
N LEU A 33 6.54 4.31 -5.61
CA LEU A 33 6.56 3.67 -6.91
C LEU A 33 6.65 4.68 -8.06
N ALA A 34 5.91 5.80 -7.98
CA ALA A 34 6.00 6.87 -8.97
C ALA A 34 7.43 7.43 -9.10
N VAL A 35 8.08 7.68 -7.96
CA VAL A 35 9.49 8.12 -7.90
C VAL A 35 10.42 7.08 -8.51
N ARG A 36 10.32 5.82 -8.06
CA ARG A 36 11.24 4.75 -8.48
C ARG A 36 11.14 4.44 -9.96
N GLU A 37 9.93 4.46 -10.50
CA GLU A 37 9.66 4.19 -11.92
C GLU A 37 9.78 5.44 -12.80
N LYS A 38 10.08 6.61 -12.22
CA LYS A 38 10.08 7.91 -12.93
C LYS A 38 8.77 8.17 -13.69
N LYS A 39 7.65 7.83 -13.06
CA LYS A 39 6.30 7.99 -13.61
C LYS A 39 5.53 9.10 -12.90
N PRO A 40 4.52 9.71 -13.53
CA PRO A 40 3.62 10.64 -12.86
C PRO A 40 2.97 10.01 -11.63
N TYR A 41 2.92 10.78 -10.55
CA TYR A 41 2.20 10.43 -9.33
C TYR A 41 0.69 10.63 -9.49
N ILE A 42 0.26 11.71 -10.16
CA ILE A 42 -1.15 11.97 -10.49
C ILE A 42 -1.27 12.31 -11.97
N GLU A 43 -2.21 11.65 -12.65
CA GLU A 43 -2.60 11.95 -14.04
C GLU A 43 -4.10 12.28 -14.07
N LEU A 44 -4.42 13.57 -13.86
CA LEU A 44 -5.78 14.03 -13.58
C LEU A 44 -6.78 13.66 -14.69
N PHE A 45 -6.35 13.71 -15.95
CA PHE A 45 -7.17 13.43 -17.13
C PHE A 45 -7.32 11.94 -17.48
N ARG A 46 -6.52 11.06 -16.88
CA ARG A 46 -6.52 9.62 -17.20
C ARG A 46 -7.15 8.77 -16.11
N LYS A 47 -6.85 9.04 -14.83
CA LYS A 47 -7.23 8.14 -13.71
C LYS A 47 -7.63 8.85 -12.40
N PHE A 48 -8.04 10.12 -12.46
CA PHE A 48 -8.30 10.94 -11.28
C PHE A 48 -7.05 10.99 -10.35
N LEU A 49 -7.26 11.13 -9.04
CA LEU A 49 -6.21 11.23 -8.02
C LEU A 49 -5.47 9.89 -7.72
N ARG A 50 -5.65 8.84 -8.54
CA ARG A 50 -4.95 7.56 -8.36
C ARG A 50 -3.71 7.50 -9.24
N THR A 51 -2.61 7.03 -8.68
CA THR A 51 -1.35 6.80 -9.39
C THR A 51 -1.45 5.56 -10.28
N GLU A 52 -1.27 5.72 -11.59
CA GLU A 52 -1.39 4.62 -12.55
C GLU A 52 -0.40 3.48 -12.26
N ALA A 53 0.87 3.82 -12.03
CA ALA A 53 1.91 2.86 -11.72
C ALA A 53 1.50 1.95 -10.56
N TYR A 54 0.92 2.54 -9.51
CA TYR A 54 0.53 1.81 -8.32
C TYR A 54 -0.70 0.92 -8.53
N GLU A 55 -1.70 1.38 -9.30
CA GLU A 55 -2.85 0.54 -9.64
C GLU A 55 -2.48 -0.60 -10.61
N LEU A 56 -1.44 -0.43 -11.43
CA LEU A 56 -0.86 -1.53 -12.23
C LEU A 56 -0.14 -2.52 -11.34
N PHE A 57 0.68 -2.05 -10.39
CA PHE A 57 1.36 -2.89 -9.41
C PHE A 57 0.37 -3.73 -8.59
N ILE A 58 -0.68 -3.15 -8.03
CA ILE A 58 -1.71 -3.90 -7.27
C ILE A 58 -2.35 -4.99 -8.13
N ARG A 59 -2.64 -4.69 -9.40
CA ARG A 59 -3.23 -5.67 -10.33
C ARG A 59 -2.26 -6.79 -10.69
N ALA A 60 -0.98 -6.47 -10.89
CA ALA A 60 0.07 -7.46 -11.14
C ALA A 60 0.28 -8.36 -9.93
N LEU A 61 0.34 -7.78 -8.71
CA LEU A 61 0.44 -8.55 -7.47
C LEU A 61 -0.75 -9.48 -7.27
N LYS A 62 -1.98 -8.96 -7.48
CA LYS A 62 -3.20 -9.77 -7.41
C LYS A 62 -3.12 -10.98 -8.34
N ARG A 63 -2.75 -10.76 -9.62
CA ARG A 63 -2.60 -11.84 -10.60
C ARG A 63 -1.55 -12.85 -10.17
N ARG A 64 -0.37 -12.39 -9.75
CA ARG A 64 0.71 -13.26 -9.27
C ARG A 64 0.25 -14.16 -8.13
N LEU A 65 -0.50 -13.63 -7.16
CA LEU A 65 -1.05 -14.44 -6.07
C LEU A 65 -2.13 -15.42 -6.54
N GLU A 66 -2.95 -15.03 -7.52
CA GLU A 66 -3.93 -15.95 -8.14
C GLU A 66 -3.26 -17.07 -8.94
N ASP A 67 -2.15 -16.79 -9.60
CA ASP A 67 -1.34 -17.77 -10.34
C ASP A 67 -0.72 -18.82 -9.39
N GLU A 68 -0.43 -18.43 -8.15
CA GLU A 68 -0.04 -19.33 -7.04
C GLU A 68 -1.23 -20.06 -6.40
N GLY A 69 -2.44 -19.94 -6.96
CA GLY A 69 -3.65 -20.64 -6.52
C GLY A 69 -4.40 -19.98 -5.36
N LEU A 70 -4.02 -18.77 -4.92
CA LEU A 70 -4.71 -18.08 -3.84
C LEU A 70 -6.00 -17.40 -4.34
N LYS A 71 -7.09 -17.58 -3.59
CA LYS A 71 -8.27 -16.71 -3.73
C LYS A 71 -7.93 -15.31 -3.23
N THR A 72 -7.89 -14.33 -4.12
CA THR A 72 -7.48 -12.96 -3.76
C THR A 72 -8.57 -11.92 -3.97
N ALA A 73 -8.54 -10.87 -3.13
CA ALA A 73 -9.34 -9.66 -3.32
C ALA A 73 -8.55 -8.43 -2.92
N VAL A 74 -9.02 -7.25 -3.34
CA VAL A 74 -8.44 -5.95 -2.94
C VAL A 74 -9.48 -5.17 -2.14
N PHE A 75 -9.11 -4.71 -0.95
CA PHE A 75 -9.95 -3.84 -0.13
C PHE A 75 -9.94 -2.40 -0.67
N ASP A 76 -10.79 -2.13 -1.65
CA ASP A 76 -10.76 -0.87 -2.40
C ASP A 76 -11.75 0.21 -1.89
N SER A 77 -11.48 1.47 -2.22
CA SER A 77 -12.43 2.59 -2.18
C SER A 77 -12.09 3.63 -3.22
N LYS A 78 -13.10 4.19 -3.90
CA LYS A 78 -12.94 5.29 -4.85
C LYS A 78 -12.86 6.69 -4.21
N LEU A 79 -13.10 6.78 -2.90
CA LEU A 79 -13.14 8.07 -2.19
C LEU A 79 -11.72 8.51 -1.79
N PRO A 80 -11.26 9.73 -2.17
CA PRO A 80 -9.89 10.18 -1.91
C PRO A 80 -9.48 10.17 -0.43
N HIS A 81 -10.40 10.51 0.48
CA HIS A 81 -10.12 10.49 1.93
C HIS A 81 -9.88 9.08 2.50
N HIS A 82 -10.13 8.02 1.72
CA HIS A 82 -9.76 6.65 2.08
C HIS A 82 -8.40 6.22 1.52
N PHE A 83 -7.66 7.08 0.80
CA PHE A 83 -6.38 6.67 0.20
C PHE A 83 -5.26 6.56 1.23
N VAL A 84 -5.35 7.30 2.34
CA VAL A 84 -4.36 7.27 3.42
C VAL A 84 -4.80 6.27 4.49
N ALA A 85 -4.36 5.02 4.36
CA ALA A 85 -4.87 3.91 5.18
C ALA A 85 -4.54 4.05 6.67
N CYS A 86 -3.36 4.56 7.02
CA CYS A 86 -2.99 4.85 8.41
C CYS A 86 -3.85 5.93 9.08
N MET A 87 -4.61 6.72 8.30
CA MET A 87 -5.53 7.75 8.80
C MET A 87 -7.00 7.32 8.73
N TRP A 88 -7.29 6.04 8.48
CA TRP A 88 -8.66 5.56 8.42
C TRP A 88 -9.42 5.73 9.73
N THR A 89 -10.66 6.18 9.61
CA THR A 89 -11.61 6.28 10.72
C THR A 89 -11.98 4.89 11.23
N SER A 90 -12.48 4.83 12.47
CA SER A 90 -12.99 3.59 13.09
C SER A 90 -14.04 2.89 12.22
N GLY A 91 -14.89 3.65 11.52
CA GLY A 91 -15.88 3.11 10.59
C GLY A 91 -15.25 2.36 9.41
N ARG A 92 -14.17 2.89 8.82
CA ARG A 92 -13.45 2.21 7.72
C ARG A 92 -12.69 0.99 8.24
N ARG A 93 -12.06 1.08 9.42
CA ARG A 93 -11.41 -0.06 10.10
C ARG A 93 -12.38 -1.20 10.38
N ARG A 94 -13.60 -0.90 10.87
CA ARG A 94 -14.65 -1.91 11.08
C ARG A 94 -15.10 -2.56 9.76
N LYS A 95 -15.17 -1.80 8.67
CA LYS A 95 -15.46 -2.35 7.32
C LYS A 95 -14.33 -3.30 6.87
N LEU A 96 -13.08 -2.95 7.12
CA LEU A 96 -11.94 -3.83 6.87
C LEU A 96 -12.08 -5.13 7.65
N ALA A 97 -12.30 -5.08 8.96
CA ALA A 97 -12.45 -6.26 9.81
C ALA A 97 -13.49 -7.26 9.28
N LYS A 98 -14.67 -6.74 8.87
CA LYS A 98 -15.76 -7.55 8.27
C LYS A 98 -15.37 -8.20 6.93
N HIS A 99 -14.52 -7.54 6.14
CA HIS A 99 -14.06 -8.11 4.87
C HIS A 99 -12.95 -9.12 5.10
N ALA A 100 -11.99 -8.79 5.97
CA ALA A 100 -10.84 -9.62 6.30
C ALA A 100 -11.26 -10.97 6.89
N ALA A 101 -12.36 -11.03 7.65
CA ALA A 101 -12.90 -12.27 8.23
C ALA A 101 -13.28 -13.37 7.19
N LYS A 102 -13.24 -13.06 5.89
CA LYS A 102 -13.49 -14.02 4.79
C LYS A 102 -12.21 -14.59 4.19
N PHE A 103 -11.05 -14.22 4.73
CA PHE A 103 -9.73 -14.54 4.21
C PHE A 103 -8.83 -15.05 5.35
N GLU A 104 -7.86 -15.87 5.01
CA GLU A 104 -6.88 -16.40 5.98
C GLU A 104 -5.71 -15.44 6.20
N GLY A 105 -5.37 -14.65 5.18
CA GLY A 105 -4.33 -13.62 5.27
C GLY A 105 -4.77 -12.24 4.80
N VAL A 106 -4.06 -11.23 5.29
CA VAL A 106 -4.19 -9.84 4.87
C VAL A 106 -2.81 -9.33 4.47
N VAL A 107 -2.63 -9.03 3.19
CA VAL A 107 -1.42 -8.43 2.65
C VAL A 107 -1.55 -6.91 2.71
N VAL A 108 -0.70 -6.25 3.49
CA VAL A 108 -0.74 -4.80 3.66
C VAL A 108 0.29 -4.14 2.74
N LEU A 109 -0.17 -3.27 1.85
CA LEU A 109 0.70 -2.44 1.01
C LEU A 109 0.70 -1.02 1.58
N GLY A 110 1.62 -0.76 2.51
CA GLY A 110 1.69 0.51 3.23
C GLY A 110 2.88 0.55 4.18
N CYS A 111 3.08 1.69 4.85
CA CYS A 111 4.08 1.81 5.90
C CYS A 111 3.66 1.05 7.17
N GLU A 112 4.57 0.97 8.13
CA GLU A 112 4.42 0.33 9.44
C GLU A 112 3.19 0.85 10.19
N ALA A 113 2.94 2.16 10.13
CA ALA A 113 1.73 2.75 10.71
C ALA A 113 0.44 2.17 10.07
N THR A 114 0.47 1.86 8.76
CA THR A 114 -0.66 1.18 8.11
C THR A 114 -0.78 -0.26 8.58
N VAL A 115 0.35 -0.98 8.70
CA VAL A 115 0.39 -2.36 9.20
C VAL A 115 -0.23 -2.43 10.59
N GLU A 116 0.17 -1.55 11.51
CA GLU A 116 -0.36 -1.48 12.87
C GLU A 116 -1.86 -1.18 12.89
N ILE A 117 -2.34 -0.22 12.08
CA ILE A 117 -3.77 0.06 11.96
C ILE A 117 -4.56 -1.15 11.45
N VAL A 118 -4.00 -1.90 10.49
CA VAL A 118 -4.64 -3.12 9.98
C VAL A 118 -4.65 -4.22 11.04
N ARG A 119 -3.50 -4.48 11.68
CA ARG A 119 -3.32 -5.47 12.75
C ARG A 119 -4.28 -5.22 13.91
N ASP A 120 -4.41 -3.97 14.33
CA ASP A 120 -5.37 -3.56 15.35
C ASP A 120 -6.83 -3.76 14.89
N ALA A 121 -7.16 -3.33 13.67
CA ALA A 121 -8.51 -3.41 13.13
C ALA A 121 -9.01 -4.85 12.98
N ILE A 122 -8.12 -5.81 12.71
CA ILE A 122 -8.47 -7.23 12.50
C ILE A 122 -8.08 -8.13 13.67
N ARG A 123 -7.69 -7.56 14.83
CA ARG A 123 -7.19 -8.31 15.99
C ARG A 123 -8.13 -9.43 16.46
N SER A 124 -9.43 -9.26 16.27
CA SER A 124 -10.45 -10.26 16.63
C SER A 124 -10.61 -11.40 15.60
N ASN A 125 -9.94 -11.31 14.45
CA ASN A 125 -9.97 -12.31 13.41
C ASN A 125 -8.69 -13.15 13.50
N ASP A 126 -8.76 -14.44 13.17
CA ASP A 126 -7.60 -15.33 13.07
C ASP A 126 -6.80 -15.13 11.77
N CYS A 127 -6.78 -13.90 11.25
CA CYS A 127 -6.15 -13.57 9.98
C CYS A 127 -4.67 -13.26 10.18
N ARG A 128 -3.81 -13.88 9.38
CA ARG A 128 -2.38 -13.55 9.35
C ARG A 128 -2.16 -12.20 8.65
N VAL A 129 -1.53 -11.25 9.32
CA VAL A 129 -1.09 -9.98 8.71
C VAL A 129 0.27 -10.21 8.05
N ILE A 130 0.38 -9.86 6.76
CA ILE A 130 1.59 -10.00 5.95
C ILE A 130 1.98 -8.61 5.44
N GLU A 131 3.22 -8.24 5.69
CA GLU A 131 3.78 -6.96 5.27
C GLU A 131 4.25 -7.09 3.82
N GLY A 132 3.61 -6.35 2.91
CA GLY A 132 3.96 -6.36 1.49
C GLY A 132 5.01 -5.33 1.11
N MET A 133 5.42 -4.47 2.04
CA MET A 133 6.39 -3.41 1.81
C MET A 133 7.26 -3.18 3.03
N GLU A 134 8.52 -2.83 2.79
CA GLU A 134 9.47 -2.38 3.80
C GLU A 134 9.78 -0.89 3.65
N ASN A 135 10.16 -0.26 4.74
CA ASN A 135 10.50 1.15 4.81
C ASN A 135 12.01 1.36 4.78
N GLU A 136 12.48 2.15 3.83
CA GLU A 136 13.90 2.49 3.70
C GLU A 136 14.20 3.92 4.20
N GLY A 137 13.17 4.73 4.45
CA GLY A 137 13.35 6.10 4.89
C GLY A 137 12.14 6.99 4.64
N ILE A 138 12.32 8.27 4.94
CA ILE A 138 11.34 9.32 4.62
C ILE A 138 11.86 10.06 3.38
N MET A 139 11.04 10.12 2.32
CA MET A 139 11.41 10.87 1.12
C MET A 139 11.06 12.35 1.27
N ASN A 140 12.01 13.21 0.95
CA ASN A 140 11.75 14.60 0.65
C ASN A 140 11.47 14.73 -0.86
N VAL A 141 10.25 15.13 -1.20
CA VAL A 141 9.82 15.24 -2.60
C VAL A 141 9.19 16.58 -2.89
N VAL A 142 9.55 17.13 -4.04
CA VAL A 142 8.95 18.35 -4.59
C VAL A 142 8.03 17.95 -5.75
N PRO A 143 6.73 18.29 -5.69
CA PRO A 143 5.82 18.06 -6.79
C PRO A 143 6.15 19.00 -7.95
N THR A 144 6.22 18.46 -9.16
CA THR A 144 6.39 19.21 -10.41
C THR A 144 5.19 18.98 -11.29
N ILE A 145 4.69 20.04 -11.93
CA ILE A 145 3.52 19.98 -12.80
C ILE A 145 4.00 20.07 -14.24
N SER A 146 3.60 19.12 -15.08
CA SER A 146 3.83 19.15 -16.52
C SER A 146 2.52 19.11 -17.29
N PHE A 147 2.49 19.74 -18.46
CA PHE A 147 1.32 19.73 -19.33
C PHE A 147 1.16 18.36 -20.02
N PRO A 148 -0.07 17.78 -20.09
CA PRO A 148 -1.34 18.29 -19.60
C PRO A 148 -1.68 17.82 -18.16
N PHE A 149 -1.33 18.63 -17.16
CA PHE A 149 -1.67 18.47 -15.73
C PHE A 149 -1.25 17.14 -15.07
N ASN A 150 -0.08 16.63 -15.44
CA ASN A 150 0.57 15.52 -14.74
C ASN A 150 1.37 16.07 -13.56
N ILE A 151 1.22 15.46 -12.38
CA ILE A 151 2.04 15.77 -11.20
C ILE A 151 3.08 14.66 -11.06
N SER A 152 4.35 15.01 -11.19
CA SER A 152 5.49 14.11 -10.92
C SER A 152 6.16 14.50 -9.61
N LEU A 153 6.88 13.57 -8.99
CA LEU A 153 7.60 13.80 -7.73
C LEU A 153 9.10 13.75 -7.99
N VAL A 154 9.80 14.85 -7.69
CA VAL A 154 11.26 14.91 -7.75
C VAL A 154 11.80 14.70 -6.34
N VAL A 155 12.73 13.75 -6.18
CA VAL A 155 13.35 13.46 -4.88
C VAL A 155 14.52 14.41 -4.65
N GLU A 156 14.49 15.14 -3.55
CA GLU A 156 15.61 15.97 -3.09
C GLU A 156 16.51 15.21 -2.10
N GLY A 157 15.96 14.20 -1.42
CA GLY A 157 16.71 13.35 -0.52
C GLY A 157 15.85 12.27 0.12
N ILE A 158 16.52 11.25 0.67
CA ILE A 158 15.90 10.21 1.49
C ILE A 158 16.60 10.21 2.84
N THR A 159 15.84 10.46 3.90
CA THR A 159 16.33 10.40 5.27
C THR A 159 16.07 9.00 5.80
N SER A 160 17.14 8.23 6.04
CA SER A 160 17.02 6.91 6.67
C SER A 160 16.40 7.04 8.06
N VAL A 161 15.40 6.20 8.33
CA VAL A 161 14.85 6.04 9.67
C VAL A 161 15.73 5.01 10.36
N LYS A 162 16.71 5.44 11.16
CA LYS A 162 17.45 4.52 12.02
C LYS A 162 16.47 3.94 13.04
N GLU A 163 16.26 2.62 13.02
CA GLU A 163 15.69 1.93 14.17
C GLU A 163 16.57 2.24 15.38
N LYS A 164 15.99 2.85 16.42
CA LYS A 164 16.61 2.77 17.73
C LYS A 164 16.50 1.31 18.16
N SER A 165 17.60 0.58 18.04
CA SER A 165 17.79 -0.69 18.74
C SER A 165 17.40 -0.45 20.20
N GLN A 166 16.32 -1.08 20.65
CA GLN A 166 15.97 -1.10 22.07
C GLN A 166 17.08 -1.89 22.77
N ILE A 167 17.90 -1.17 23.54
CA ILE A 167 18.76 -1.71 24.59
C ILE A 167 17.87 -2.07 25.78
#